data_AF-A0A8I0FDD5-F1
#
_entry.id   AF-A0A8I0FDD5-F1
#
_cell.length_a   1.000
_cell.length_b   1.000
_cell.length_c   1.000
_cell.angle_alpha   90.00
_cell.angle_beta   90.00
_cell.angle_gamma   90.00
#
_symmetry.space_group_name_H-M   'P 1'
#
loop_
_entity.id
_entity.type
_entity.pdbx_description
1 polymer ?
#
loop_
_entity_poly.entity_id
_entity_poly.type
_entity_poly.pdbx_seq_one_letter_code
_entity_poly.pdbx_strand_id
1 'polypeptide(L)' 'MSGCGAERGLIGIDEALDLVINKPKKLSSIQKTLINSLSSYLAKDIYSEINLPSFSQSAV' A
#
# COMPACT_ATOMS: atom_id res chain seq x y z
N MET A 1 13.76 32.43 -27.58
CA MET A 1 13.18 32.50 -26.22
C MET A 1 13.02 31.08 -25.72
N SER A 2 13.95 30.59 -24.90
CA SER A 2 13.73 29.33 -24.17
C SER A 2 12.86 29.64 -22.97
N GLY A 3 11.62 29.18 -22.96
CA GLY A 3 10.70 29.34 -21.84
C GLY A 3 11.13 28.47 -20.65
N CYS A 4 10.81 28.93 -19.44
CA CYS A 4 10.88 28.11 -18.23
C CYS A 4 10.11 26.80 -18.48
N GLY A 5 10.78 25.65 -18.43
CA GLY A 5 10.20 24.33 -18.72
C GLY A 5 10.62 23.67 -20.04
N ALA A 6 11.45 24.31 -20.88
CA ALA A 6 12.02 23.70 -22.09
C ALA A 6 13.48 23.23 -21.91
N GLU A 7 13.90 23.03 -20.66
CA GLU A 7 15.25 22.58 -20.32
C GLU A 7 15.42 21.11 -20.72
N ARG A 8 16.55 20.78 -21.35
CA ARG A 8 16.86 19.40 -21.75
C ARG A 8 16.97 18.53 -20.50
N GLY A 9 16.15 17.49 -20.42
CA GLY A 9 16.12 16.55 -19.29
C GLY A 9 14.91 16.68 -18.37
N LEU A 10 14.03 17.66 -18.60
CA LEU A 10 12.72 17.68 -17.96
C LEU A 10 11.81 16.64 -18.60
N ILE A 11 11.23 15.78 -17.77
CA ILE A 11 10.22 14.79 -18.14
C ILE A 11 8.83 15.32 -17.81
N GLY A 12 7.82 14.83 -18.53
CA GLY A 12 6.43 15.17 -18.23
C GLY A 12 6.02 14.70 -16.84
N ILE A 13 5.01 15.33 -16.24
CA ILE A 13 4.49 14.89 -14.93
C ILE A 13 4.00 13.44 -14.99
N ASP A 14 3.33 13.06 -16.07
CA ASP A 14 2.84 11.69 -16.27
C ASP A 14 4.01 10.69 -16.37
N GLU A 15 5.08 11.05 -17.07
CA GLU A 15 6.31 10.25 -17.17
C GLU A 15 7.01 10.13 -15.81
N ALA A 16 7.04 11.20 -15.02
CA ALA A 16 7.59 11.18 -13.67
C ALA A 16 6.79 10.26 -12.73
N LEU A 17 5.46 10.34 -12.78
CA LEU A 17 4.58 9.48 -11.98
C LEU A 17 4.71 8.02 -12.38
N ASP A 18 4.76 7.73 -13.68
CA ASP A 18 4.94 6.36 -14.18
C ASP A 18 6.28 5.76 -13.70
N LEU A 19 7.37 6.55 -13.75
CA LEU A 19 8.66 6.13 -13.20
C LEU A 19 8.61 5.89 -11.69
N VAL A 20 7.89 6.73 -10.93
CA VAL A 20 7.73 6.56 -9.48
C VAL A 20 6.92 5.32 -9.13
N ILE A 21 5.95 4.93 -9.95
CA ILE A 21 5.10 3.76 -9.72
C ILE A 21 5.84 2.46 -10.09
N ASN A 22 6.54 2.46 -11.24
CA ASN A 22 7.09 1.22 -11.81
C ASN A 22 8.51 0.87 -11.35
N LYS A 23 9.28 1.84 -10.86
CA LYS A 23 10.65 1.62 -10.40
C LYS A 23 10.78 1.04 -8.97
N PRO A 24 9.93 1.36 -7.97
CA PRO A 24 10.06 0.78 -6.64
C PRO A 24 9.73 -0.70 -6.67
N LYS A 25 10.69 -1.53 -6.24
CA LYS A 25 10.48 -2.97 -6.08
C LYS A 25 9.63 -3.23 -4.85
N LYS A 26 8.64 -4.11 -4.97
CA LYS A 26 7.86 -4.60 -3.84
C LYS A 26 8.82 -5.15 -2.77
N LEU A 27 8.73 -4.60 -1.56
CA LEU A 27 9.51 -5.07 -0.42
C LEU A 27 9.08 -6.49 -0.03
N SER A 28 9.99 -7.25 0.56
CA SER A 28 9.64 -8.55 1.14
C SER A 28 8.69 -8.39 2.33
N SER A 29 7.87 -9.42 2.57
CA SER A 29 6.99 -9.46 3.73
C SER A 29 7.77 -9.69 5.01
N ILE A 30 7.35 -9.04 6.10
CA ILE A 30 7.94 -9.20 7.43
C ILE A 30 6.84 -9.57 8.42
N GLN A 31 7.13 -10.46 9.36
CA GLN A 31 6.23 -10.77 10.46
C GLN A 31 6.33 -9.69 11.55
N LYS A 32 5.19 -9.13 11.94
CA LYS A 32 5.09 -8.11 13.00
C LYS A 32 4.10 -8.57 14.06
N THR A 33 4.29 -8.11 15.29
CA THR A 33 3.29 -8.22 16.35
C THR A 33 2.08 -7.33 16.04
N LEU A 34 0.90 -7.68 16.57
CA LEU A 34 -0.35 -6.95 16.30
C LEU A 34 -0.26 -5.47 16.70
N ILE A 35 0.38 -5.17 17.83
CA ILE A 35 0.51 -3.78 18.30
C ILE A 35 1.35 -2.90 17.36
N ASN A 36 2.22 -3.52 16.56
CA ASN A 36 3.12 -2.82 15.63
C ASN A 36 2.69 -2.99 14.16
N SER A 37 1.50 -3.54 13.90
CA SER A 37 1.04 -3.83 12.54
C SER A 37 0.23 -2.69 11.91
N LEU A 38 -0.18 -1.67 12.70
CA LEU A 38 -0.89 -0.50 12.18
C LEU A 38 -0.09 0.17 11.04
N SER A 39 -0.81 0.71 10.05
CA SER A 39 -0.22 1.35 8.86
C SER A 39 0.69 0.44 8.01
N SER A 40 0.53 -0.88 8.11
CA SER A 40 1.20 -1.85 7.25
C SER A 40 0.20 -2.51 6.30
N TYR A 41 0.64 -2.87 5.11
CA TYR A 41 -0.16 -3.67 4.17
C TYR A 41 -0.10 -5.16 4.54
N LEU A 42 -1.24 -5.85 4.45
CA LEU A 42 -1.28 -7.30 4.63
C LEU A 42 -0.60 -7.99 3.44
N ALA A 43 0.34 -8.90 3.76
CA ALA A 43 1.05 -9.68 2.75
C ALA A 43 0.26 -10.91 2.28
N LYS A 44 -0.79 -11.30 3.02
CA LYS A 44 -1.66 -12.45 2.76
C LYS A 44 -3.07 -12.15 3.27
N ASP A 45 -4.03 -12.84 2.69
CA ASP A 45 -5.41 -12.81 3.16
C ASP A 45 -5.52 -13.39 4.58
N ILE A 46 -6.47 -12.88 5.36
CA ILE A 46 -6.74 -13.31 6.72
C ILE A 46 -8.16 -13.83 6.79
N TYR A 47 -8.31 -15.08 7.21
CA TYR A 47 -9.59 -15.77 7.35
C TYR A 47 -9.85 -16.05 8.82
N SER A 48 -11.12 -15.91 9.25
CA SER A 48 -11.51 -16.34 10.58
C SER A 48 -11.66 -17.85 10.60
N GLU A 49 -11.00 -18.50 11.55
CA GLU A 49 -11.18 -19.94 11.79
C GLU A 49 -12.47 -20.25 12.57
N ILE A 50 -13.12 -19.21 13.12
CA ILE A 50 -14.34 -19.34 13.92
C ILE A 50 -15.45 -18.42 13.40
N ASN A 51 -16.70 -18.84 13.61
CA ASN A 51 -17.85 -17.97 13.41
C ASN A 51 -17.99 -17.03 14.62
N LEU A 52 -18.30 -15.76 14.36
CA LEU A 52 -18.54 -14.76 15.40
C LEU A 52 -20.00 -14.24 15.30
N PRO A 53 -20.76 -14.20 16.41
CA PRO A 53 -20.40 -14.69 17.74
C PRO A 53 -20.32 -16.22 17.77
N SER A 54 -19.46 -16.76 18.62
CA SER A 54 -19.24 -18.22 18.74
C SER A 54 -20.41 -18.95 19.43
N PHE A 55 -21.40 -18.22 19.94
CA PHE A 55 -22.63 -18.72 20.53
C PHE A 55 -23.73 -17.66 20.39
N SER A 56 -24.99 -18.06 20.60
CA SER A 56 -26.12 -17.13 20.52
C SER A 56 -26.02 -16.09 21.63
N GLN A 57 -25.87 -14.83 21.23
CA GLN A 57 -25.92 -13.68 22.14
C GLN A 57 -27.17 -12.87 21.83
N SER A 58 -27.89 -12.46 22.88
CA SER A 58 -28.92 -11.44 22.74
C SER A 58 -28.26 -10.13 22.33
N ALA A 59 -28.82 -9.48 21.30
CA ALA A 59 -28.44 -8.12 20.93
C ALA A 59 -29.19 -7.06 21.77
N VAL A 60 -30.06 -7.52 22.68
CA VAL A 60 -30.89 -6.74 23.60
C VAL A 60 -30.41 -6.96 25.02
#